data_AF-A0A552DBR4-F1
#
_entry.id   AF-A0A552DBR4-F1
#
_cell.length_a   1.000
_cell.length_b   1.000
_cell.length_c   1.000
_cell.angle_alpha   90.00
_cell.angle_beta   90.00
_cell.angle_gamma   90.00
#
_symmetry.space_group_name_H-M   'P 1'
#
loop_
_entity.id
_entity.type
_entity.pdbx_description
1 polymer ?
#
loop_
_entity_poly.entity_id
_entity_poly.type
_entity_poly.pdbx_seq_one_letter_code
_entity_poly.pdbx_strand_id
1 'polypeptide(L)'
;MEKIVQHGQRRHSKASESYIDVTFRYDDGTIWEGAIPVEYRRTGVDLAESSAIEEYLQQAFLYCHPSNYPKWRQEQEVFWLQKEAEVTKSFFDVLITFKWTCVACQLPPNPNWARRIQDLKEMGYTIATHTSKKCPTCGSKKTHIILVPLPRGGISGYEVWSSSLRKKIIDLLGGYDAYEGKTVGKDNLLPDHKFPEIRWGNDTRRDSLEHLADTEIREQFQLLTNQRNLQKREVCRKCYQTGDRGYPFGIQYYYEGDEKWPDTIPKSGKAAEVGCSGCGWYDLQKWRIALNRKLSDLNSD
;
A
#
# COMPACT_ATOMS: atom_id res chain seq x y z
N MET A 1 -19.17 -24.78 8.48
CA MET A 1 -18.01 -24.88 7.55
C MET A 1 -17.16 -23.65 7.73
N GLU A 2 -15.85 -23.80 7.77
CA GLU A 2 -14.94 -22.66 7.87
C GLU A 2 -14.99 -21.80 6.59
N LYS A 3 -15.23 -20.50 6.74
CA LYS A 3 -15.40 -19.56 5.60
C LYS A 3 -14.09 -19.27 4.87
N ILE A 4 -12.97 -19.33 5.59
CA ILE A 4 -11.62 -19.12 5.08
C ILE A 4 -10.81 -20.36 5.41
N VAL A 5 -10.47 -21.17 4.41
CA VAL A 5 -9.62 -22.36 4.59
C VAL A 5 -8.22 -22.03 4.08
N GLN A 6 -7.21 -22.18 4.93
CA GLN A 6 -5.81 -22.02 4.57
C GLN A 6 -5.19 -23.38 4.23
N HIS A 7 -4.53 -23.50 3.08
CA HIS A 7 -3.91 -24.76 2.62
C HIS A 7 -2.41 -24.83 2.88
N GLY A 8 -1.78 -23.68 3.09
CA GLY A 8 -0.35 -23.57 3.39
C GLY A 8 0.26 -22.28 2.88
N GLN A 9 1.50 -22.03 3.31
CA GLN A 9 2.29 -20.88 2.90
C GLN A 9 3.34 -21.28 1.86
N ARG A 10 3.46 -20.50 0.79
CA ARG A 10 4.47 -20.67 -0.26
C ARG A 10 5.39 -19.47 -0.30
N ARG A 11 6.69 -19.71 -0.49
CA ARG A 11 7.71 -18.67 -0.66
C ARG A 11 8.27 -18.67 -2.08
N HIS A 12 8.34 -17.50 -2.69
CA HIS A 12 8.99 -17.26 -3.97
C HIS A 12 10.31 -16.53 -3.74
N SER A 13 11.37 -17.29 -3.43
CA SER A 13 12.69 -16.76 -3.06
C SER A 13 13.26 -15.73 -4.05
N LYS A 14 13.14 -15.98 -5.36
CA LYS A 14 13.66 -15.06 -6.40
C LYS A 14 12.98 -13.68 -6.44
N ALA A 15 11.74 -13.60 -5.96
CA ALA A 15 10.95 -12.37 -5.99
C ALA A 15 10.84 -11.74 -4.59
N SER A 16 11.35 -12.43 -3.55
CA SER A 16 11.13 -12.08 -2.14
C SER A 16 9.65 -11.86 -1.85
N GLU A 17 8.82 -12.82 -2.26
CA GLU A 17 7.37 -12.81 -2.02
C GLU A 17 6.97 -14.08 -1.24
N SER A 18 5.97 -13.97 -0.38
CA SER A 18 5.32 -15.12 0.24
C SER A 18 3.80 -15.00 0.16
N TYR A 19 3.12 -16.14 0.03
CA TYR A 19 1.68 -16.21 -0.19
C TYR A 19 1.06 -17.27 0.70
N ILE A 20 -0.18 -17.06 1.11
CA ILE A 20 -1.03 -18.07 1.74
C ILE A 20 -2.02 -18.56 0.70
N ASP A 21 -2.00 -19.86 0.40
CA ASP A 21 -2.99 -20.48 -0.46
C ASP A 21 -4.30 -20.65 0.33
N VAL A 22 -5.39 -20.16 -0.24
CA VAL A 22 -6.69 -20.11 0.46
C VAL A 22 -7.85 -20.57 -0.42
N THR A 23 -8.88 -21.07 0.24
CA THR A 23 -10.23 -21.21 -0.31
C THR A 23 -11.19 -20.36 0.51
N PHE A 24 -11.83 -19.39 -0.14
CA PHE A 24 -12.92 -18.60 0.43
C PHE A 24 -14.25 -19.23 0.05
N ARG A 25 -15.10 -19.48 1.05
CA ARG A 25 -16.44 -20.06 0.89
C ARG A 25 -17.47 -19.06 1.39
N TYR A 26 -18.35 -18.63 0.49
CA TYR A 26 -19.36 -17.61 0.76
C TYR A 26 -20.71 -18.25 1.09
N ASP A 27 -21.56 -17.49 1.79
CA ASP A 27 -22.86 -17.99 2.25
C ASP A 27 -23.83 -18.26 1.08
N ASP A 28 -23.61 -17.61 -0.06
CA ASP A 28 -24.36 -17.84 -1.32
C ASP A 28 -23.91 -19.11 -2.08
N GLY A 29 -23.00 -19.89 -1.50
CA GLY A 29 -22.45 -21.12 -2.09
C GLY A 29 -21.26 -20.90 -3.03
N THR A 30 -20.88 -19.65 -3.29
CA THR A 30 -19.76 -19.36 -4.18
C THR A 30 -18.42 -19.68 -3.51
N ILE A 31 -17.45 -20.10 -4.33
CA ILE A 31 -16.11 -20.46 -3.88
C ILE A 31 -15.08 -19.67 -4.70
N TRP A 32 -14.13 -19.05 -4.01
CA TRP A 32 -12.93 -18.47 -4.63
C TRP A 32 -11.67 -19.22 -4.13
N GLU A 33 -10.82 -19.64 -5.08
CA GLU A 33 -9.58 -20.33 -4.79
C GLU A 33 -8.38 -19.58 -5.37
N GLY A 34 -7.39 -19.30 -4.53
CA GLY A 34 -6.28 -18.47 -4.94
C GLY A 34 -5.17 -18.44 -3.90
N ALA A 35 -4.35 -17.40 -3.98
CA ALA A 35 -3.29 -17.16 -3.03
C ALA A 35 -3.22 -15.67 -2.69
N ILE A 36 -3.10 -15.36 -1.41
CA ILE A 36 -3.03 -13.99 -0.90
C ILE A 36 -1.57 -13.70 -0.52
N PRO A 37 -0.91 -12.70 -1.14
CA PRO A 37 0.44 -12.30 -0.74
C PRO A 37 0.45 -11.71 0.67
N VAL A 38 1.36 -12.21 1.52
CA VAL A 38 1.58 -11.74 2.90
C VAL A 38 2.98 -11.16 3.12
N GLU A 39 3.92 -11.47 2.22
CA GLU A 39 5.17 -10.73 2.07
C GLU A 39 5.25 -10.33 0.60
N TYR A 40 5.22 -9.03 0.32
CA TYR A 40 5.20 -8.50 -1.02
C TYR A 40 5.75 -7.07 -1.09
N ARG A 41 7.06 -6.97 -1.37
CA ARG A 41 7.82 -5.71 -1.41
C ARG A 41 7.18 -4.61 -2.26
N ARG A 42 6.54 -4.97 -3.37
CA ARG A 42 6.03 -3.98 -4.36
C ARG A 42 4.71 -3.35 -3.96
N THR A 43 3.88 -4.03 -3.18
CA THR A 43 2.67 -3.44 -2.58
C THR A 43 2.90 -3.00 -1.14
N GLY A 44 4.15 -3.10 -0.64
CA GLY A 44 4.48 -2.74 0.75
C GLY A 44 3.85 -3.65 1.80
N VAL A 45 3.39 -4.84 1.42
CA VAL A 45 2.82 -5.83 2.35
C VAL A 45 3.99 -6.61 2.96
N ASP A 46 4.09 -6.62 4.29
CA ASP A 46 5.08 -7.41 5.02
C ASP A 46 4.47 -7.80 6.38
N LEU A 47 3.73 -8.91 6.37
CA LEU A 47 2.99 -9.42 7.51
C LEU A 47 3.74 -10.61 8.11
N ALA A 48 4.29 -10.40 9.30
CA ALA A 48 5.00 -11.45 10.05
C ALA A 48 4.16 -12.04 11.20
N GLU A 49 3.18 -11.29 11.72
CA GLU A 49 2.36 -11.71 12.86
C GLU A 49 1.09 -12.44 12.42
N SER A 50 0.78 -13.56 13.06
CA SER A 50 -0.37 -14.41 12.71
C SER A 50 -1.72 -13.69 12.80
N SER A 51 -1.91 -12.83 13.81
CA SER A 51 -3.13 -12.01 13.95
C SER A 51 -3.29 -11.02 12.79
N ALA A 52 -2.21 -10.34 12.40
CA ALA A 52 -2.22 -9.41 11.27
C ALA A 52 -2.51 -10.13 9.94
N ILE A 53 -2.00 -11.36 9.79
CA ILE A 53 -2.33 -12.22 8.65
C ILE A 53 -3.82 -12.59 8.65
N GLU A 54 -4.38 -12.98 9.78
CA GLU A 54 -5.81 -13.34 9.89
C GLU A 54 -6.72 -12.15 9.54
N GLU A 55 -6.45 -10.97 10.09
CA GLU A 55 -7.19 -9.75 9.77
C GLU A 55 -7.10 -9.41 8.27
N TYR A 56 -5.90 -9.56 7.69
CA TYR A 56 -5.67 -9.34 6.27
C TYR A 56 -6.45 -10.33 5.39
N LEU A 57 -6.50 -11.61 5.79
CA LEU A 57 -7.28 -12.63 5.10
C LEU A 57 -8.80 -12.39 5.22
N GLN A 58 -9.27 -11.88 6.35
CA GLN A 58 -10.68 -11.49 6.52
C GLN A 58 -11.05 -10.34 5.58
N GLN A 59 -10.18 -9.34 5.43
CA GLN A 59 -10.38 -8.27 4.46
C GLN A 59 -10.34 -8.79 3.02
N ALA A 60 -9.37 -9.65 2.69
CA ALA A 60 -9.27 -10.29 1.38
C ALA A 60 -10.54 -11.09 1.04
N PHE A 61 -11.09 -11.82 2.02
CA PHE A 61 -12.33 -12.58 1.89
C PHE A 61 -13.48 -11.68 1.44
N LEU A 62 -13.65 -10.50 2.05
CA LEU A 62 -14.69 -9.55 1.66
C LEU A 62 -14.50 -9.07 0.23
N TYR A 63 -13.30 -8.61 -0.14
CA TYR A 63 -13.05 -8.07 -1.49
C TYR A 63 -13.20 -9.12 -2.59
N CYS A 64 -12.78 -10.37 -2.34
CA CYS A 64 -12.86 -11.46 -3.31
C CYS A 64 -14.28 -12.01 -3.52
N HIS A 65 -15.29 -11.49 -2.82
CA HIS A 65 -16.67 -11.88 -3.06
C HIS A 65 -17.12 -11.48 -4.48
N PRO A 66 -17.67 -12.39 -5.30
CA PRO A 66 -18.00 -12.09 -6.71
C PRO A 66 -19.02 -10.96 -6.92
N SER A 67 -19.87 -10.69 -5.92
CA SER A 67 -20.74 -9.51 -5.91
C SER A 67 -20.00 -8.18 -6.07
N ASN A 68 -18.71 -8.12 -5.72
CA ASN A 68 -17.88 -6.91 -5.83
C ASN A 68 -17.26 -6.74 -7.22
N TYR A 69 -17.22 -7.80 -8.03
CA TYR A 69 -16.52 -7.77 -9.32
C TYR A 69 -17.07 -6.74 -10.30
N PRO A 70 -18.39 -6.51 -10.43
CA PRO A 70 -18.90 -5.49 -11.35
C PRO A 70 -18.36 -4.09 -11.03
N LYS A 71 -18.44 -3.68 -9.76
CA LYS A 71 -17.91 -2.39 -9.29
C LYS A 71 -16.40 -2.30 -9.53
N TRP A 72 -15.66 -3.33 -9.11
CA TRP A 72 -14.20 -3.37 -9.27
C TRP A 72 -13.78 -3.27 -10.75
N ARG A 73 -14.47 -3.95 -11.67
CA ARG A 73 -14.20 -3.90 -13.12
C ARG A 73 -14.44 -2.50 -13.69
N GLN A 74 -15.55 -1.86 -13.30
CA GLN A 74 -15.86 -0.50 -13.75
C GLN A 74 -14.75 0.49 -13.36
N GLU A 75 -14.22 0.39 -12.14
CA GLU A 75 -13.08 1.20 -11.68
C GLU A 75 -11.82 0.96 -12.54
N GLN A 76 -11.61 -0.28 -13.02
CA GLN A 76 -10.47 -0.60 -13.86
C GLN A 76 -10.66 -0.12 -15.29
N GLU A 77 -11.88 -0.15 -15.83
CA GLU A 77 -12.19 0.40 -17.15
C GLU A 77 -11.83 1.88 -17.22
N VAL A 78 -12.25 2.66 -16.22
CA VAL A 78 -11.90 4.09 -16.10
C VAL A 78 -10.38 4.28 -16.03
N PHE A 79 -9.68 3.47 -15.23
CA PHE A 79 -8.23 3.53 -15.14
C PHE A 79 -7.54 3.25 -16.49
N TRP A 80 -7.96 2.21 -17.21
CA TRP A 80 -7.35 1.82 -18.47
C TRP A 80 -7.65 2.78 -19.62
N LEU A 81 -8.76 3.52 -19.59
CA LEU A 81 -9.04 4.59 -20.56
C LEU A 81 -7.98 5.70 -20.54
N GLN A 82 -7.34 5.92 -19.40
CA GLN A 82 -6.30 6.95 -19.22
C GLN A 82 -4.87 6.43 -19.47
N LYS A 83 -4.70 5.17 -19.93
CA LYS A 83 -3.38 4.52 -20.05
C LYS A 83 -3.05 4.10 -21.47
N GLU A 84 -1.92 4.59 -21.97
CA GLU A 84 -1.32 4.14 -23.23
C GLU A 84 -0.40 2.94 -22.99
N ALA A 85 -0.99 1.78 -22.69
CA ALA A 85 -0.25 0.55 -22.37
C ALA A 85 -0.93 -0.72 -22.92
N GLU A 86 -1.25 -0.73 -24.21
CA GLU A 86 -2.04 -1.78 -24.89
C GLU A 86 -1.49 -3.20 -24.66
N VAL A 87 -0.16 -3.38 -24.76
CA VAL A 87 0.44 -4.70 -24.54
C VAL A 87 0.19 -5.17 -23.12
N THR A 88 0.40 -4.31 -22.11
CA THR A 88 0.16 -4.66 -20.70
C THR A 88 -1.32 -4.88 -20.42
N LYS A 89 -2.21 -4.10 -21.06
CA LYS A 89 -3.66 -4.28 -20.97
C LYS A 89 -4.09 -5.67 -21.45
N SER A 90 -3.51 -6.18 -22.54
CA SER A 90 -3.86 -7.53 -23.03
C SER A 90 -3.59 -8.64 -22.01
N PHE A 91 -2.59 -8.45 -21.12
CA PHE A 91 -2.32 -9.37 -20.01
C PHE A 91 -3.34 -9.22 -18.90
N PHE A 92 -3.72 -7.98 -18.58
CA PHE A 92 -4.78 -7.68 -17.62
C PHE A 92 -6.12 -8.32 -18.04
N ASP A 93 -6.49 -8.20 -19.30
CA ASP A 93 -7.77 -8.71 -19.83
C ASP A 93 -7.90 -10.24 -19.68
N VAL A 94 -6.79 -10.98 -19.79
CA VAL A 94 -6.77 -12.43 -19.51
C VAL A 94 -6.90 -12.73 -18.01
N LEU A 95 -6.27 -11.91 -17.17
CA LEU A 95 -6.18 -12.14 -15.73
C LEU A 95 -7.43 -11.70 -14.96
N ILE A 96 -8.27 -10.85 -15.54
CA ILE A 96 -9.52 -10.36 -14.93
C ILE A 96 -10.57 -11.47 -14.72
N THR A 97 -10.27 -12.70 -15.12
CA THR A 97 -11.05 -13.89 -14.76
C THR A 97 -10.90 -14.27 -13.28
N PHE A 98 -9.90 -13.73 -12.58
CA PHE A 98 -9.54 -14.03 -11.19
C PHE A 98 -9.31 -15.52 -10.94
N LYS A 99 -8.83 -16.22 -11.96
CA LYS A 99 -8.48 -17.64 -11.93
C LYS A 99 -6.98 -17.81 -12.16
N TRP A 100 -6.45 -18.96 -11.75
CA TRP A 100 -5.07 -19.33 -12.06
C TRP A 100 -4.86 -19.48 -13.57
N THR A 101 -3.97 -18.66 -14.11
CA THR A 101 -3.66 -18.58 -15.54
C THR A 101 -2.23 -19.06 -15.78
N CYS A 102 -2.07 -20.08 -16.62
CA CYS A 102 -0.80 -20.65 -17.04
C CYS A 102 -0.05 -19.66 -17.95
N VAL A 103 1.17 -19.30 -17.56
CA VAL A 103 1.98 -18.34 -18.34
C VAL A 103 2.38 -18.87 -19.72
N ALA A 104 2.35 -20.20 -19.91
CA ALA A 104 2.85 -20.84 -21.13
C ALA A 104 1.79 -20.99 -22.23
N CYS A 105 0.50 -21.10 -21.89
CA CYS A 105 -0.54 -21.40 -22.87
C CYS A 105 -1.80 -20.54 -22.78
N GLN A 106 -1.93 -19.69 -21.74
CA GLN A 106 -3.12 -18.86 -21.55
C GLN A 106 -2.81 -17.36 -21.58
N LEU A 107 -1.58 -16.94 -21.28
CA LEU A 107 -1.18 -15.55 -21.46
C LEU A 107 -0.95 -15.20 -22.93
N PRO A 108 -1.09 -13.91 -23.30
CA PRO A 108 -0.73 -13.45 -24.63
C PRO A 108 0.72 -13.82 -24.97
N PRO A 109 1.02 -14.24 -26.21
CA PRO A 109 2.36 -14.61 -26.62
C PRO A 109 3.31 -13.40 -26.53
N ASN A 110 4.18 -13.40 -25.52
CA ASN A 110 5.18 -12.36 -25.32
C ASN A 110 6.43 -12.96 -24.63
N PRO A 111 7.62 -12.83 -25.24
CA PRO A 111 8.86 -13.33 -24.63
C PRO A 111 9.19 -12.64 -23.31
N ASN A 112 8.66 -11.44 -23.07
CA ASN A 112 8.83 -10.63 -21.87
C ASN A 112 7.56 -10.50 -21.02
N TRP A 113 6.77 -11.59 -20.93
CA TRP A 113 5.57 -11.62 -20.08
C TRP A 113 5.86 -11.20 -18.63
N ALA A 114 7.03 -11.56 -18.09
CA ALA A 114 7.42 -11.25 -16.72
C ALA A 114 7.44 -9.72 -16.49
N ARG A 115 7.92 -8.93 -17.45
CA ARG A 115 7.88 -7.46 -17.35
C ARG A 115 6.45 -6.93 -17.40
N ARG A 116 5.56 -7.52 -18.22
CA ARG A 116 4.13 -7.11 -18.28
C ARG A 116 3.43 -7.37 -16.96
N ILE A 117 3.69 -8.52 -16.33
CA ILE A 117 3.20 -8.79 -14.96
C ILE A 117 3.79 -7.80 -13.96
N GLN A 118 5.08 -7.48 -14.09
CA GLN A 118 5.70 -6.46 -13.25
C GLN A 118 5.08 -5.07 -13.44
N ASP A 119 4.71 -4.67 -14.67
CA ASP A 119 4.00 -3.40 -14.92
C ASP A 119 2.64 -3.39 -14.21
N LEU A 120 1.88 -4.48 -14.29
CA LEU A 120 0.59 -4.58 -13.57
C LEU A 120 0.79 -4.44 -12.06
N LYS A 121 1.82 -5.09 -11.52
CA LYS A 121 2.21 -4.96 -10.12
C LYS A 121 2.57 -3.51 -9.75
N GLU A 122 3.30 -2.82 -10.62
CA GLU A 122 3.66 -1.39 -10.46
C GLU A 122 2.45 -0.45 -10.61
N MET A 123 1.41 -0.86 -11.35
CA MET A 123 0.11 -0.18 -11.42
C MET A 123 -0.77 -0.40 -10.19
N GLY A 124 -0.30 -1.18 -9.21
CA GLY A 124 -0.97 -1.45 -7.94
C GLY A 124 -1.77 -2.76 -7.91
N TYR A 125 -1.77 -3.57 -8.96
CA TYR A 125 -2.49 -4.84 -8.95
C TYR A 125 -1.81 -5.87 -8.05
N THR A 126 -2.62 -6.59 -7.26
CA THR A 126 -2.13 -7.71 -6.46
C THR A 126 -2.15 -8.98 -7.28
N ILE A 127 -0.97 -9.53 -7.59
CA ILE A 127 -0.83 -10.74 -8.39
C ILE A 127 -0.02 -11.78 -7.59
N ALA A 128 -0.62 -12.93 -7.35
CA ALA A 128 0.07 -14.06 -6.72
C ALA A 128 0.63 -15.01 -7.78
N THR A 129 1.77 -15.63 -7.47
CA THR A 129 2.50 -16.51 -8.40
C THR A 129 2.62 -17.92 -7.83
N HIS A 130 2.38 -18.93 -8.66
CA HIS A 130 2.64 -20.33 -8.35
C HIS A 130 3.57 -20.93 -9.41
N THR A 131 4.82 -21.17 -9.05
CA THR A 131 5.90 -21.55 -10.00
C THR A 131 5.80 -23.01 -10.51
N SER A 132 5.11 -23.88 -9.78
CA SER A 132 5.10 -25.33 -10.06
C SER A 132 3.70 -25.97 -10.11
N LYS A 133 2.66 -25.22 -10.53
CA LYS A 133 1.28 -25.74 -10.59
C LYS A 133 1.09 -26.59 -11.86
N LYS A 134 0.40 -27.74 -11.74
CA LYS A 134 0.08 -28.60 -12.91
C LYS A 134 -0.96 -27.90 -13.78
N CYS A 135 -0.60 -27.62 -15.03
CA CYS A 135 -1.53 -27.04 -15.99
C CYS A 135 -2.42 -28.14 -16.59
N PRO A 136 -3.76 -28.01 -16.58
CA PRO A 136 -4.65 -28.98 -17.22
C PRO A 136 -4.51 -28.99 -18.74
N THR A 137 -4.17 -27.85 -19.35
CA THR A 137 -4.00 -27.71 -20.80
C THR A 137 -2.64 -28.22 -21.28
N CYS A 138 -1.54 -27.85 -20.60
CA CYS A 138 -0.20 -28.28 -21.01
C CYS A 138 0.20 -29.66 -20.48
N GLY A 139 -0.58 -30.26 -19.57
CA GLY A 139 -0.27 -31.53 -18.89
C GLY A 139 0.95 -31.50 -17.94
N SER A 140 1.70 -30.40 -17.90
CA SER A 140 2.98 -30.27 -17.20
C SER A 140 2.93 -29.20 -16.10
N LYS A 141 3.87 -29.25 -15.15
CA LYS A 141 4.05 -28.22 -14.13
C LYS A 141 4.58 -26.94 -14.78
N LYS A 142 3.86 -25.83 -14.61
CA LYS A 142 4.18 -24.52 -15.18
C LYS A 142 3.94 -23.42 -14.15
N THR A 143 4.55 -22.27 -14.38
CA THR A 143 4.21 -21.06 -13.64
C THR A 143 2.77 -20.67 -13.96
N HIS A 144 1.98 -20.41 -12.93
CA HIS A 144 0.67 -19.82 -13.02
C HIS A 144 0.64 -18.53 -12.22
N ILE A 145 -0.18 -17.60 -12.67
CA ILE A 145 -0.42 -16.34 -11.98
C ILE A 145 -1.92 -16.15 -11.80
N ILE A 146 -2.30 -15.44 -10.75
CA ILE A 146 -3.69 -15.08 -10.49
C ILE A 146 -3.71 -13.60 -10.10
N LEU A 147 -4.61 -12.85 -10.74
CA LEU A 147 -4.96 -11.51 -10.28
C LEU A 147 -5.93 -11.66 -9.13
N VAL A 148 -5.56 -11.14 -7.96
CA VAL A 148 -6.42 -11.13 -6.78
C VAL A 148 -7.28 -9.88 -6.88
N PRO A 149 -8.62 -9.98 -6.80
CA PRO A 149 -9.56 -8.86 -6.96
C PRO A 149 -9.56 -7.92 -5.72
N LEU A 150 -8.39 -7.43 -5.35
CA LEU A 150 -8.17 -6.45 -4.30
C LEU A 150 -8.12 -5.05 -4.92
N PRO A 151 -8.37 -3.99 -4.13
CA PRO A 151 -8.12 -2.63 -4.58
C PRO A 151 -6.68 -2.46 -5.11
N ARG A 152 -6.50 -1.59 -6.12
CA ARG A 152 -5.15 -1.22 -6.57
C ARG A 152 -4.42 -0.55 -5.40
N GLY A 153 -3.22 -1.03 -5.08
CA GLY A 153 -2.48 -0.69 -3.85
C GLY A 153 -2.46 -1.81 -2.80
N GLY A 154 -3.24 -2.88 -3.02
CA GLY A 154 -3.38 -3.99 -2.07
C GLY A 154 -4.38 -3.68 -0.95
N ILE A 155 -4.53 -4.63 -0.02
CA ILE A 155 -5.40 -4.44 1.15
C ILE A 155 -4.70 -3.58 2.23
N SER A 156 -3.36 -3.55 2.23
CA SER A 156 -2.55 -2.74 3.16
C SER A 156 -2.83 -1.24 3.07
N GLY A 157 -3.54 -0.78 2.03
CA GLY A 157 -4.10 0.56 1.97
C GLY A 157 -3.16 1.62 1.43
N TYR A 158 -2.07 1.24 0.73
CA TYR A 158 -1.22 2.23 0.09
C TYR A 158 -1.95 2.92 -1.05
N GLU A 159 -2.24 4.21 -0.87
CA GLU A 159 -2.85 5.06 -1.88
C GLU A 159 -1.90 5.15 -3.08
N VAL A 160 -2.32 4.64 -4.23
CA VAL A 160 -1.55 4.70 -5.48
C VAL A 160 -1.86 6.01 -6.19
N TRP A 161 -0.93 6.95 -6.17
CA TRP A 161 -1.10 8.25 -6.84
C TRP A 161 -0.99 8.12 -8.37
N SER A 162 -1.84 8.85 -9.08
CA SER A 162 -1.64 9.09 -10.51
C SER A 162 -0.39 9.96 -10.73
N SER A 163 0.24 9.86 -11.91
CA SER A 163 1.38 10.71 -12.27
C SER A 163 1.03 12.21 -12.23
N SER A 164 -0.22 12.56 -12.58
CA SER A 164 -0.74 13.93 -12.52
C SER A 164 -0.89 14.43 -11.09
N LEU A 165 -1.45 13.61 -10.19
CA LEU A 165 -1.56 13.96 -8.77
C LEU A 165 -0.20 14.08 -8.10
N ARG A 166 0.72 13.15 -8.37
CA ARG A 166 2.10 13.22 -7.87
C ARG A 166 2.76 14.55 -8.26
N LYS A 167 2.63 14.93 -9.54
CA LYS A 167 3.16 16.21 -10.03
C LYS A 167 2.48 17.40 -9.34
N LYS A 168 1.15 17.39 -9.22
CA LYS A 168 0.38 18.43 -8.51
C LYS A 168 0.90 18.63 -7.08
N ILE A 169 1.08 17.55 -6.32
CA ILE A 169 1.55 17.61 -4.93
C ILE A 169 2.97 18.20 -4.87
N ILE A 170 3.90 17.71 -5.69
CA ILE A 170 5.29 18.20 -5.70
C ILE A 170 5.35 19.70 -6.05
N ASP A 171 4.57 20.12 -7.05
CA ASP A 171 4.51 21.51 -7.49
C ASP A 171 3.90 22.42 -6.41
N LEU A 172 2.79 21.99 -5.79
CA LEU A 172 2.09 22.76 -4.76
C LEU A 172 2.91 22.90 -3.46
N LEU A 173 3.64 21.85 -3.10
CA LEU A 173 4.56 21.84 -1.95
C LEU A 173 5.96 22.41 -2.29
N GLY A 174 6.13 22.93 -3.52
CA GLY A 174 7.30 23.73 -3.91
C GLY A 174 8.62 22.97 -3.93
N GLY A 175 8.60 21.63 -4.06
CA GLY A 175 9.81 20.81 -4.00
C GLY A 175 10.58 20.94 -2.66
N TYR A 176 9.89 21.27 -1.58
CA TYR A 176 10.48 21.42 -0.26
C TYR A 176 10.65 20.05 0.42
N ASP A 177 11.89 19.62 0.60
CA ASP A 177 12.21 18.41 1.35
C ASP A 177 11.90 18.64 2.84
N ALA A 178 10.85 17.99 3.32
CA ALA A 178 10.39 18.16 4.69
C ALA A 178 11.38 17.65 5.72
N TYR A 179 12.28 16.71 5.37
CA TYR A 179 13.32 16.20 6.27
C TYR A 179 14.53 17.13 6.30
N GLU A 180 15.08 17.47 5.14
CA GLU A 180 16.28 18.32 5.03
C GLU A 180 15.99 19.80 5.33
N GLY A 181 14.72 20.22 5.22
CA GLY A 181 14.30 21.58 5.53
C GLY A 181 14.65 22.61 4.45
N LYS A 182 14.80 22.17 3.19
CA LYS A 182 15.20 23.01 2.06
C LYS A 182 14.52 22.56 0.77
N THR A 183 14.45 23.45 -0.22
CA THR A 183 14.03 23.09 -1.58
C THR A 183 15.14 22.31 -2.29
N VAL A 184 14.77 21.22 -2.97
CA VAL A 184 15.68 20.37 -3.75
C VAL A 184 15.11 20.07 -5.13
N GLY A 185 15.90 19.40 -5.98
CA GLY A 185 15.43 18.93 -7.28
C GLY A 185 14.22 18.00 -7.14
N LYS A 186 13.15 18.30 -7.89
CA LYS A 186 11.84 17.62 -7.81
C LYS A 186 11.93 16.12 -8.09
N ASP A 187 12.88 15.69 -8.92
CA ASP A 187 13.04 14.29 -9.34
C ASP A 187 13.38 13.34 -8.19
N ASN A 188 13.98 13.87 -7.12
CA ASN A 188 14.38 13.08 -5.95
C ASN A 188 13.31 13.05 -4.84
N LEU A 189 12.18 13.72 -5.04
CA LEU A 189 11.11 13.84 -4.04
C LEU A 189 9.93 12.91 -4.34
N LEU A 190 9.41 12.35 -3.26
CA LEU A 190 8.20 11.56 -3.21
C LEU A 190 7.19 12.25 -2.28
N PRO A 191 5.96 12.47 -2.74
CA PRO A 191 4.83 12.71 -1.86
C PRO A 191 4.67 11.55 -0.86
N ASP A 192 4.33 11.90 0.36
CA ASP A 192 4.01 10.95 1.42
C ASP A 192 2.93 11.52 2.34
N HIS A 193 2.04 10.67 2.83
CA HIS A 193 1.00 11.06 3.77
C HIS A 193 1.58 11.41 5.13
N LYS A 194 1.21 12.55 5.71
CA LYS A 194 1.56 12.91 7.09
C LYS A 194 1.04 11.86 8.07
N PHE A 195 -0.24 11.51 7.99
CA PHE A 195 -0.83 10.40 8.74
C PHE A 195 -0.34 9.06 8.17
N PRO A 196 0.48 8.28 8.89
CA PRO A 196 1.10 7.09 8.34
C PRO A 196 0.06 6.00 8.07
N GLU A 197 0.14 5.42 6.89
CA GLU A 197 -0.86 4.47 6.37
C GLU A 197 -1.02 3.18 7.19
N ILE A 198 0.02 2.78 7.93
CA ILE A 198 -0.06 1.67 8.88
C ILE A 198 -1.12 1.89 9.98
N ARG A 199 -1.54 3.14 10.20
CA ARG A 199 -2.60 3.50 11.15
C ARG A 199 -3.95 3.69 10.49
N TRP A 200 -4.07 3.51 9.17
CA TRP A 200 -5.33 3.72 8.48
C TRP A 200 -6.31 2.58 8.76
N GLY A 201 -7.57 2.95 9.01
CA GLY A 201 -8.70 2.03 8.96
C GLY A 201 -9.43 2.12 7.63
N ASN A 202 -10.50 1.34 7.47
CA ASN A 202 -11.37 1.42 6.28
C ASN A 202 -11.99 2.81 6.10
N ASP A 203 -12.20 3.54 7.20
CA ASP A 203 -12.79 4.87 7.28
C ASP A 203 -11.82 6.01 6.92
N THR A 204 -10.53 5.71 6.80
CA THR A 204 -9.47 6.69 6.49
C THR A 204 -9.25 6.79 4.98
N ARG A 205 -9.60 5.74 4.25
CA ARG A 205 -9.34 5.60 2.81
C ARG A 205 -10.32 6.43 2.02
N ARG A 206 -9.82 7.14 1.00
CA ARG A 206 -10.69 7.81 0.02
C ARG A 206 -11.05 6.86 -1.11
N ASP A 207 -12.29 6.97 -1.59
CA ASP A 207 -12.74 6.29 -2.80
C ASP A 207 -12.05 6.85 -4.06
N SER A 208 -11.63 8.12 -4.03
CA SER A 208 -10.88 8.76 -5.11
C SER A 208 -9.97 9.89 -4.61
N LEU A 209 -8.83 10.04 -5.29
CA LEU A 209 -7.86 11.13 -5.09
C LEU A 209 -7.85 12.13 -6.23
N GLU A 210 -8.72 11.98 -7.23
CA GLU A 210 -8.65 12.76 -8.48
C GLU A 210 -8.99 14.25 -8.31
N HIS A 211 -9.54 14.66 -7.16
CA HIS A 211 -9.99 16.04 -6.93
C HIS A 211 -9.60 16.61 -5.55
N LEU A 212 -8.41 16.28 -5.05
CA LEU A 212 -7.92 16.88 -3.80
C LEU A 212 -7.76 18.39 -3.93
N ALA A 213 -8.38 19.13 -3.02
CA ALA A 213 -8.19 20.57 -2.89
C ALA A 213 -6.76 20.88 -2.46
N ASP A 214 -6.25 22.05 -2.84
CA ASP A 214 -4.88 22.45 -2.51
C ASP A 214 -4.64 22.56 -1.00
N THR A 215 -5.68 22.93 -0.24
CA THR A 215 -5.66 22.94 1.22
C THR A 215 -5.47 21.53 1.79
N GLU A 216 -6.25 20.56 1.31
CA GLU A 216 -6.12 19.16 1.72
C GLU A 216 -4.73 18.61 1.42
N ILE A 217 -4.17 18.95 0.25
CA ILE A 217 -2.82 18.51 -0.11
C ILE A 217 -1.78 19.04 0.88
N ARG A 218 -1.87 20.33 1.25
CA ARG A 218 -0.92 20.96 2.21
C ARG A 218 -1.05 20.38 3.62
N GLU A 219 -2.26 20.03 4.01
CA GLU A 219 -2.54 19.46 5.32
C GLU A 219 -2.06 18.01 5.40
N GLN A 220 -2.30 17.21 4.37
CA GLN A 220 -2.18 15.75 4.45
C GLN A 220 -0.88 15.21 3.88
N PHE A 221 -0.12 15.98 3.10
CA PHE A 221 1.10 15.49 2.45
C PHE A 221 2.34 16.27 2.88
N GLN A 222 3.49 15.59 2.77
CA GLN A 222 4.83 16.17 2.85
C GLN A 222 5.70 15.55 1.76
N LEU A 223 6.80 16.21 1.38
CA LEU A 223 7.76 15.65 0.41
C LEU A 223 8.98 15.12 1.14
N LEU A 224 9.39 13.90 0.79
CA LEU A 224 10.57 13.23 1.32
C LEU A 224 11.37 12.61 0.19
N THR A 225 12.68 12.45 0.36
CA THR A 225 13.42 11.53 -0.52
C THR A 225 12.99 10.09 -0.27
N ASN A 226 13.25 9.20 -1.23
CA ASN A 226 12.96 7.78 -1.08
C ASN A 226 13.56 7.17 0.20
N GLN A 227 14.80 7.53 0.53
CA GLN A 227 15.46 7.04 1.74
C GLN A 227 14.72 7.50 3.01
N ARG A 228 14.32 8.78 3.08
CA ARG A 228 13.62 9.32 4.26
C ARG A 228 12.19 8.83 4.37
N ASN A 229 11.54 8.57 3.23
CA ASN A 229 10.25 7.90 3.19
C ASN A 229 10.32 6.49 3.81
N LEU A 230 11.32 5.69 3.43
CA LEU A 230 11.53 4.37 4.03
C LEU A 230 11.83 4.48 5.53
N GLN A 231 12.67 5.43 5.94
CA GLN A 231 12.96 5.65 7.36
C GLN A 231 11.69 6.00 8.16
N LYS A 232 10.83 6.86 7.63
CA LYS A 232 9.54 7.18 8.25
C LYS A 232 8.69 5.92 8.44
N ARG A 233 8.60 5.05 7.42
CA ARG A 233 7.83 3.80 7.51
C ARG A 233 8.31 2.92 8.66
N GLU A 234 9.62 2.74 8.78
CA GLU A 234 10.22 1.96 9.88
C GLU A 234 9.87 2.54 11.26
N VAL A 235 9.99 3.86 11.39
CA VAL A 235 9.70 4.54 12.66
C VAL A 235 8.20 4.47 13.01
N CYS A 236 7.32 4.70 12.04
CA CYS A 236 5.88 4.61 12.23
C CYS A 236 5.44 3.17 12.55
N ARG A 237 6.08 2.16 11.96
CA ARG A 237 5.83 0.75 12.29
C ARG A 237 6.22 0.42 13.72
N LYS A 238 7.42 0.82 14.14
CA LYS A 238 7.85 0.64 15.54
C LYS A 238 6.85 1.29 16.51
N CYS A 239 6.43 2.52 16.23
CA CYS A 239 5.44 3.24 17.02
C CYS A 239 4.09 2.52 17.08
N TYR A 240 3.63 1.96 15.96
CA TYR A 240 2.40 1.16 15.92
C TYR A 240 2.47 -0.10 16.78
N GLN A 241 3.60 -0.81 16.74
CA GLN A 241 3.81 -2.07 17.47
C GLN A 241 4.02 -1.85 18.98
N THR A 242 4.85 -0.87 19.34
CA THR A 242 5.34 -0.68 20.72
C THR A 242 4.59 0.40 21.49
N GLY A 243 3.93 1.32 20.80
CA GLY A 243 3.42 2.56 21.41
C GLY A 243 4.49 3.65 21.58
N ASP A 244 5.75 3.39 21.25
CA ASP A 244 6.82 4.39 21.36
C ASP A 244 6.84 5.32 20.16
N ARG A 245 6.42 6.58 20.37
CA ARG A 245 6.39 7.62 19.35
C ARG A 245 7.81 7.97 18.92
N GLY A 246 8.05 7.89 17.61
CA GLY A 246 9.36 8.20 17.06
C GLY A 246 9.70 9.68 17.07
N TYR A 247 10.98 9.96 16.85
CA TYR A 247 11.52 11.32 16.75
C TYR A 247 12.63 11.37 15.71
N PRO A 248 12.79 12.48 14.97
CA PRO A 248 13.86 12.65 14.00
C PRO A 248 15.16 13.09 14.69
N PHE A 249 16.30 12.81 14.06
CA PHE A 249 17.64 13.29 14.45
C PHE A 249 18.13 12.92 15.85
N GLY A 250 17.46 12.01 16.56
CA GLY A 250 17.80 11.72 17.96
C GLY A 250 17.25 12.75 18.96
N ILE A 251 16.42 13.71 18.50
CA ILE A 251 15.91 14.80 19.33
C ILE A 251 14.51 14.44 19.83
N GLN A 252 14.38 14.08 21.11
CA GLN A 252 13.11 13.76 21.78
C GLN A 252 12.27 15.03 22.02
N TYR A 253 11.77 15.63 20.95
CA TYR A 253 10.89 16.77 21.00
C TYR A 253 9.53 16.43 20.39
N TYR A 254 8.47 16.75 21.13
CA TYR A 254 7.09 16.64 20.67
C TYR A 254 6.42 17.99 20.92
N TYR A 255 5.90 18.62 19.86
CA TYR A 255 5.17 19.88 20.02
C TYR A 255 3.76 19.66 20.62
N GLU A 256 3.34 18.40 20.73
CA GLU A 256 2.07 17.96 21.31
C GLU A 256 2.20 16.51 21.82
N GLY A 257 1.67 16.24 23.02
CA GLY A 257 1.85 14.96 23.71
C GLY A 257 3.31 14.68 24.10
N ASP A 258 3.65 13.40 24.26
CA ASP A 258 4.96 12.93 24.72
C ASP A 258 5.49 11.74 23.89
N GLU A 259 6.44 10.98 24.42
CA GLU A 259 7.03 9.82 23.73
C GLU A 259 6.11 8.60 23.62
N LYS A 260 4.97 8.57 24.33
CA LYS A 260 4.06 7.43 24.35
C LYS A 260 2.81 7.71 23.55
N TRP A 261 2.32 6.66 22.89
CA TRP A 261 1.02 6.69 22.25
C TRP A 261 -0.06 6.86 23.32
N PRO A 262 -0.98 7.84 23.21
CA PRO A 262 -1.99 8.04 24.23
C PRO A 262 -2.98 6.86 24.32
N ASP A 263 -3.21 6.34 25.52
CA ASP A 263 -4.10 5.19 25.76
C ASP A 263 -5.56 5.45 25.37
N THR A 264 -5.95 6.72 25.32
CA THR A 264 -7.30 7.16 24.93
C THR A 264 -7.52 7.19 23.42
N ILE A 265 -6.46 7.06 22.61
CA ILE A 265 -6.51 7.16 21.16
C ILE A 265 -6.39 5.77 20.53
N PRO A 266 -7.30 5.37 19.63
CA PRO A 266 -7.23 4.06 18.99
C PRO A 266 -5.93 3.91 18.18
N LYS A 267 -5.45 2.67 18.04
CA LYS A 267 -4.21 2.39 17.28
C LYS A 267 -4.35 2.67 15.78
N SER A 268 -5.56 2.55 15.23
CA SER A 268 -5.88 2.70 13.81
C SER A 268 -7.25 3.33 13.58
N GLY A 269 -7.50 3.76 12.34
CA GLY A 269 -8.72 4.44 11.92
C GLY A 269 -8.55 5.96 11.86
N LYS A 270 -9.58 6.67 11.40
CA LYS A 270 -9.52 8.13 11.23
C LYS A 270 -9.27 8.85 12.56
N ALA A 271 -9.83 8.32 13.65
CA ALA A 271 -9.60 8.85 15.00
C ALA A 271 -8.18 8.62 15.53
N ALA A 272 -7.36 7.76 14.91
CA ALA A 272 -5.98 7.55 15.33
C ALA A 272 -5.03 8.67 14.87
N GLU A 273 -5.43 9.50 13.89
CA GLU A 273 -4.57 10.56 13.36
C GLU A 273 -4.13 11.55 14.45
N VAL A 274 -5.04 11.91 15.36
CA VAL A 274 -4.74 12.85 16.45
C VAL A 274 -3.60 12.35 17.36
N GLY A 275 -3.38 11.04 17.48
CA GLY A 275 -2.26 10.50 18.26
C GLY A 275 -0.89 10.72 17.60
N CYS A 276 -0.88 11.05 16.31
CA CYS A 276 0.35 11.38 15.59
C CYS A 276 0.78 12.83 15.83
N SER A 277 -0.14 13.73 16.18
CA SER A 277 0.13 15.15 16.43
C SER A 277 1.22 15.35 17.46
N GLY A 278 2.31 16.02 17.05
CA GLY A 278 3.49 16.26 17.89
C GLY A 278 4.72 15.45 17.48
N CYS A 279 4.51 14.29 16.85
CA CYS A 279 5.59 13.43 16.36
C CYS A 279 6.28 14.10 15.17
N GLY A 280 7.61 14.18 15.19
CA GLY A 280 8.36 14.78 14.09
C GLY A 280 8.15 14.07 12.75
N TRP A 281 7.92 12.77 12.76
CA TRP A 281 7.65 12.00 11.53
C TRP A 281 6.23 12.19 10.96
N TYR A 282 5.29 12.72 11.76
CA TYR A 282 3.95 13.08 11.30
C TYR A 282 4.01 14.34 10.43
N ASP A 283 4.61 15.42 10.93
CA ASP A 283 4.82 16.67 10.19
C ASP A 283 6.20 17.26 10.53
N LEU A 284 7.21 16.90 9.73
CA LEU A 284 8.61 17.31 9.96
C LEU A 284 8.78 18.83 9.89
N GLN A 285 7.99 19.51 9.05
CA GLN A 285 8.07 20.96 8.90
C GLN A 285 7.49 21.66 10.13
N LYS A 286 6.29 21.29 10.56
CA LYS A 286 5.67 21.83 11.77
C LYS A 286 6.52 21.54 13.00
N TRP A 287 7.06 20.32 13.10
CA TRP A 287 7.98 19.93 14.16
C TRP A 287 9.23 20.81 14.21
N ARG A 288 9.89 21.04 13.07
CA ARG A 288 11.08 21.90 12.99
C ARG A 288 10.77 23.35 13.40
N ILE A 289 9.66 23.90 12.92
CA ILE A 289 9.23 25.27 13.25
C ILE A 289 8.99 25.39 14.76
N ALA A 290 8.28 24.42 15.35
CA ALA A 290 8.00 24.41 16.77
C ALA A 290 9.28 24.27 17.61
N LEU A 291 10.24 23.43 17.17
CA LEU A 291 11.52 23.27 17.85
C LEU A 291 12.34 24.56 17.82
N ASN A 292 12.45 25.20 16.64
CA ASN A 292 13.18 26.46 16.50
C ASN A 292 12.58 27.56 17.35
N ARG A 293 11.24 27.64 17.43
CA ARG A 293 10.57 28.60 18.33
C ARG A 293 10.97 28.35 19.78
N LYS A 294 10.87 27.11 20.26
CA LYS A 294 11.28 26.74 21.62
C LYS A 294 12.73 27.11 21.92
N LEU A 295 13.64 26.90 20.96
CA LEU A 295 15.05 27.28 21.11
C LEU A 295 15.24 28.81 21.15
N SER A 296 14.50 29.58 20.36
CA SER A 296 14.54 31.05 20.40
C SER A 296 14.02 31.60 21.73
N ASP A 297 12.93 31.02 22.25
CA ASP A 297 12.34 31.43 23.53
C ASP A 297 13.36 31.21 24.67
N LEU A 298 14.05 30.06 24.68
CA LEU A 298 15.10 29.76 25.66
C LEU A 298 16.33 30.69 25.60
N ASN A 299 16.62 31.29 24.45
CA ASN A 299 17.74 32.22 24.29
C ASN A 299 17.35 33.67 24.63
N SER A 300 16.07 33.92 24.90
CA SER A 300 15.54 35.26 25.21
C SER A 300 15.34 35.47 26.71
N ASP A 301 15.50 34.42 27.52
CA ASP A 301 15.51 34.40 28.99
C ASP A 301 16.96 34.37 29.53
#